data_AF-A0A3C0IY66-F1
#
_entry.id   AF-A0A3C0IY66-F1
#
_cell.length_a   1.000
_cell.length_b   1.000
_cell.length_c   1.000
_cell.angle_alpha   90.00
_cell.angle_beta   90.00
_cell.angle_gamma   90.00
#
_symmetry.space_group_name_H-M   'P 1'
#
loop_
_entity.id
_entity.type
_entity.pdbx_description
1 polymer ?
#
loop_
_entity_poly.entity_id
_entity_poly.type
_entity_poly.pdbx_seq_one_letter_code
_entity_poly.pdbx_strand_id
1 'polypeptide(L)'
;MLLAALPPVVYHGALRLAAGGDPAKRGGIFARLAGLAQLILPAVGAVYMLAMGAGTQATIVYAVGMFFLSQALTGEPQVSLKGLFGVLEQGARGAVGVAVACAGAGIIAGTVTLTGIGLKLATGLVDLSGGIVLLTLFFTMITSIILGMGVPTTANYIITSTMAAPALAALAINGVPIAPIAAHMFVFYF
;
A
#
# COMPACT_ATOMS: atom_id res chain seq x y z
N MET A 1 -8.47 -15.43 -6.19
CA MET A 1 -8.82 -14.45 -7.24
C MET A 1 -10.27 -14.56 -7.68
N LEU A 2 -10.73 -15.70 -8.23
CA LEU A 2 -12.11 -15.84 -8.74
C LEU A 2 -13.21 -15.61 -7.70
N LEU A 3 -13.02 -16.08 -6.46
CA LEU A 3 -13.98 -15.85 -5.35
C LEU A 3 -14.16 -14.37 -5.01
N ALA A 4 -13.12 -13.54 -5.15
CA ALA A 4 -13.20 -12.10 -4.91
C ALA A 4 -13.90 -11.35 -6.05
N ALA A 5 -13.88 -11.91 -7.27
CA ALA A 5 -14.58 -11.36 -8.43
C ALA A 5 -16.07 -11.72 -8.46
N LEU A 6 -16.48 -12.75 -7.72
CA LEU A 6 -17.84 -13.28 -7.72
C LEU A 6 -18.89 -12.25 -7.26
N PRO A 7 -18.75 -11.58 -6.09
CA PRO A 7 -19.73 -10.58 -5.66
C PRO A 7 -19.88 -9.40 -6.63
N PRO A 8 -18.78 -8.78 -7.13
CA PRO A 8 -18.87 -7.73 -8.14
C PRO A 8 -19.54 -8.18 -9.43
N VAL A 9 -19.15 -9.34 -9.97
CA VAL A 9 -19.67 -9.84 -11.26
C VAL A 9 -21.15 -10.17 -11.17
N VAL A 10 -21.57 -10.84 -10.08
CA VAL A 10 -22.98 -11.17 -9.84
C VAL A 10 -23.80 -9.90 -9.67
N TYR A 11 -23.32 -8.93 -8.88
CA TYR A 11 -24.05 -7.68 -8.66
C TYR A 11 -24.15 -6.83 -9.93
N HIS A 12 -23.05 -6.60 -10.65
CA HIS A 12 -23.07 -5.81 -11.89
C HIS A 12 -23.86 -6.52 -13.01
N GLY A 13 -23.83 -7.85 -13.05
CA GLY A 13 -24.67 -8.66 -13.93
C GLY A 13 -26.16 -8.52 -13.58
N ALA A 14 -26.52 -8.62 -12.29
CA ALA A 14 -27.89 -8.41 -11.83
C ALA A 14 -28.38 -6.98 -12.12
N LEU A 15 -27.52 -5.98 -11.96
CA LEU A 15 -27.83 -4.58 -12.26
C LEU A 15 -28.03 -4.34 -13.76
N ARG A 16 -27.34 -5.08 -14.64
CA ARG A 16 -27.60 -5.06 -16.09
C ARG A 16 -28.98 -5.62 -16.40
N LEU A 17 -29.32 -6.76 -15.81
CA LEU A 17 -30.61 -7.44 -16.01
C LEU A 17 -31.78 -6.60 -15.45
N ALA A 18 -31.65 -6.05 -14.25
CA ALA A 18 -32.70 -5.26 -13.59
C ALA A 18 -32.93 -3.88 -14.23
N ALA A 19 -31.89 -3.25 -14.80
CA ALA A 19 -31.98 -1.93 -15.42
C ALA A 19 -32.15 -1.97 -16.96
N GLY A 20 -32.35 -3.14 -17.56
CA GLY A 20 -32.51 -3.29 -19.01
C GLY A 20 -31.24 -2.97 -19.83
N GLY A 21 -30.08 -2.92 -19.19
CA GLY A 21 -28.77 -2.77 -19.84
C GLY A 21 -28.43 -1.40 -20.43
N ASP A 22 -29.34 -0.43 -20.45
CA ASP A 22 -29.10 0.91 -20.99
C ASP A 22 -28.77 1.92 -19.86
N PRO A 23 -27.51 2.38 -19.73
CA PRO A 23 -27.12 3.34 -18.70
C PRO A 23 -27.91 4.64 -18.76
N ALA A 24 -28.35 5.08 -19.95
CA ALA A 24 -29.07 6.33 -20.13
C ALA A 24 -30.51 6.29 -19.57
N LYS A 25 -31.05 5.09 -19.36
CA LYS A 25 -32.40 4.87 -18.79
C LYS A 25 -32.38 4.63 -17.28
N ARG A 26 -31.20 4.59 -16.65
CA ARG A 26 -31.06 4.45 -15.20
C ARG A 26 -31.40 5.79 -14.52
N GLY A 27 -32.65 5.94 -14.10
CA GLY A 27 -33.12 7.06 -13.28
C GLY A 27 -33.25 6.69 -11.80
N GLY A 28 -33.14 7.69 -10.93
CA GLY A 28 -33.49 7.56 -9.51
C GLY A 28 -32.52 6.74 -8.66
N ILE A 29 -33.05 5.91 -7.76
CA ILE A 29 -32.26 5.19 -6.74
C ILE A 29 -31.32 4.15 -7.36
N PHE A 30 -31.70 3.57 -8.49
CA PHE A 30 -30.92 2.54 -9.20
C PHE A 30 -29.63 3.10 -9.81
N ALA A 31 -29.64 4.34 -10.30
CA ALA A 31 -28.43 5.01 -10.79
C ALA A 31 -27.43 5.27 -9.65
N ARG A 32 -27.94 5.66 -8.48
CA ARG A 32 -27.09 5.88 -7.28
C ARG A 32 -26.50 4.57 -6.75
N LEU A 33 -27.30 3.51 -6.68
CA LEU A 33 -26.85 2.18 -6.24
C LEU A 33 -25.86 1.56 -7.23
N ALA A 34 -25.99 1.84 -8.53
CA ALA A 34 -25.04 1.43 -9.55
C ALA A 34 -23.66 2.07 -9.31
N GLY A 35 -23.62 3.40 -9.17
CA GLY A 35 -22.36 4.13 -8.94
C GLY A 35 -21.68 3.75 -7.63
N LEU A 36 -22.45 3.59 -6.54
CA LEU A 36 -21.91 3.13 -5.25
C LEU A 36 -21.28 1.74 -5.37
N ALA A 37 -21.96 0.83 -6.05
CA ALA A 37 -21.47 -0.52 -6.25
C ALA A 37 -20.20 -0.58 -7.09
N GLN A 38 -20.08 0.25 -8.14
CA GLN A 38 -18.87 0.34 -8.97
C GLN A 38 -17.64 0.77 -8.16
N LEU A 39 -17.84 1.56 -7.10
CA LEU A 39 -16.78 1.97 -6.19
C LEU A 39 -16.50 0.92 -5.10
N ILE A 40 -17.56 0.42 -4.45
CA ILE A 40 -17.45 -0.40 -3.23
C ILE A 40 -17.05 -1.84 -3.53
N LEU A 41 -17.63 -2.47 -4.56
CA LEU A 41 -17.41 -3.91 -4.81
C LEU A 41 -15.95 -4.25 -5.15
N PRO A 42 -15.25 -3.50 -6.03
CA PRO A 42 -13.83 -3.73 -6.27
C PRO A 42 -12.98 -3.46 -5.02
N ALA A 43 -13.33 -2.46 -4.21
CA ALA A 43 -12.60 -2.16 -2.98
C ALA A 43 -12.74 -3.29 -1.95
N VAL A 44 -13.96 -3.80 -1.73
CA VAL A 44 -14.21 -4.92 -0.82
C VAL A 44 -13.50 -6.19 -1.31
N GLY A 45 -13.55 -6.47 -2.62
CA GLY A 45 -12.84 -7.60 -3.20
C GLY A 45 -11.32 -7.47 -3.07
N ALA A 46 -10.78 -6.26 -3.20
CA ALA A 46 -9.37 -5.98 -2.98
C ALA A 46 -8.95 -6.21 -1.52
N VAL A 47 -9.75 -5.74 -0.55
CA VAL A 47 -9.51 -6.00 0.88
C VAL A 47 -9.57 -7.50 1.19
N TYR A 48 -10.56 -8.21 0.64
CA TYR A 48 -10.66 -9.66 0.80
C TYR A 48 -9.43 -10.39 0.22
N MET A 49 -8.95 -9.96 -0.94
CA MET A 49 -7.72 -10.52 -1.53
C MET A 49 -6.51 -10.32 -0.63
N LEU A 50 -6.32 -9.11 -0.09
CA LEU A 50 -5.24 -8.83 0.85
C LEU A 50 -5.38 -9.65 2.15
N ALA A 51 -6.60 -9.80 2.67
CA ALA A 51 -6.87 -10.60 3.86
C ALA A 51 -6.57 -12.09 3.67
N MET A 52 -6.71 -12.60 2.43
CA MET A 52 -6.30 -13.97 2.07
C MET A 52 -4.81 -14.08 1.71
N GLY A 53 -4.01 -13.04 1.95
CA GLY A 53 -2.57 -13.04 1.68
C GLY A 53 -2.20 -12.85 0.21
N ALA A 54 -3.11 -12.35 -0.63
CA ALA A 54 -2.74 -12.00 -2.01
C ALA A 54 -1.76 -10.82 -2.04
N GLY A 55 -0.82 -10.84 -2.98
CA GLY A 55 0.09 -9.73 -3.20
C GLY A 55 -0.63 -8.44 -3.58
N THR A 56 -0.06 -7.30 -3.20
CA THR A 56 -0.58 -5.96 -3.54
C THR A 56 -0.67 -5.75 -5.05
N GLN A 57 0.31 -6.23 -5.82
CA GLN A 57 0.29 -6.17 -7.30
C GLN A 57 -0.91 -6.91 -7.89
N ALA A 58 -1.17 -8.12 -7.42
CA ALA A 58 -2.32 -8.92 -7.85
C ALA A 58 -3.66 -8.23 -7.52
N THR A 59 -3.72 -7.58 -6.35
CA THR A 59 -4.89 -6.82 -5.91
C THR A 59 -5.16 -5.60 -6.78
N ILE A 60 -4.11 -4.89 -7.21
CA ILE A 60 -4.23 -3.75 -8.14
C ILE A 60 -4.72 -4.22 -9.52
N VAL A 61 -4.14 -5.31 -10.04
CA VAL A 61 -4.57 -5.89 -11.33
C VAL A 61 -6.05 -6.31 -11.27
N TYR A 62 -6.47 -6.90 -10.14
CA TYR A 62 -7.87 -7.21 -9.89
C TYR A 62 -8.74 -5.95 -9.91
N ALA A 63 -8.39 -4.89 -9.17
CA ALA A 63 -9.20 -3.68 -9.10
C ALA A 63 -9.36 -3.00 -10.47
N VAL A 64 -8.28 -2.90 -11.25
CA VAL A 64 -8.31 -2.36 -12.61
C VAL A 64 -9.15 -3.24 -13.54
N GLY A 65 -8.96 -4.57 -13.49
CA GLY A 65 -9.77 -5.50 -14.28
C GLY A 65 -11.26 -5.42 -13.94
N MET A 66 -11.59 -5.26 -12.65
CA MET A 66 -12.96 -5.11 -12.19
C MET A 66 -13.62 -3.81 -12.67
N PHE A 67 -12.87 -2.72 -12.80
CA PHE A 67 -13.38 -1.48 -13.39
C PHE A 67 -13.83 -1.69 -14.85
N PHE A 68 -12.97 -2.27 -15.70
CA PHE A 68 -13.32 -2.54 -17.09
C PHE A 68 -14.46 -3.56 -17.22
N LEU A 69 -14.43 -4.61 -16.39
CA LEU A 69 -15.49 -5.61 -16.37
C LEU A 69 -16.83 -5.01 -15.93
N SER A 70 -16.81 -4.12 -14.94
CA SER A 70 -17.99 -3.34 -14.52
C SER A 70 -18.56 -2.56 -15.71
N GLN A 71 -17.76 -1.76 -16.42
CA GLN A 71 -18.23 -0.99 -17.58
C GLN A 71 -18.83 -1.90 -18.66
N ALA A 72 -18.19 -3.04 -18.93
CA ALA A 72 -18.64 -4.00 -19.94
C ALA A 72 -19.98 -4.66 -19.54
N LEU A 73 -20.15 -4.96 -18.26
CA LEU A 73 -21.38 -5.53 -17.71
C LEU A 73 -22.50 -4.50 -17.63
N THR A 74 -22.23 -3.26 -17.23
CA THR A 74 -23.24 -2.21 -17.08
C THR A 74 -23.67 -1.53 -18.38
N GLY A 75 -22.95 -1.77 -19.48
CA GLY A 75 -23.21 -1.14 -20.78
C GLY A 75 -22.70 0.30 -20.86
N GLU A 76 -21.90 0.73 -19.89
CA GLU A 76 -21.34 2.07 -19.90
C GLU A 76 -20.29 2.26 -20.99
N PRO A 77 -20.09 3.50 -21.48
CA PRO A 77 -19.07 3.80 -22.47
C PRO A 77 -17.71 3.28 -22.04
N GLN A 78 -17.13 2.45 -22.90
CA GLN A 78 -15.77 1.96 -22.72
C GLN A 78 -14.79 3.10 -22.93
N VAL A 79 -13.67 3.03 -22.20
CA VAL A 79 -12.59 4.01 -22.34
C VAL A 79 -12.00 3.88 -23.75
N SER A 80 -11.87 4.99 -24.47
CA SER A 80 -11.24 4.97 -25.78
C SER A 80 -9.76 4.62 -25.66
N LEU A 81 -9.17 4.03 -26.71
CA LEU A 81 -7.75 3.68 -26.71
C LEU A 81 -6.85 4.89 -26.43
N LYS A 82 -7.20 6.05 -27.00
CA LYS A 82 -6.52 7.33 -26.72
C LYS A 82 -6.67 7.76 -25.26
N GLY A 83 -7.86 7.58 -24.68
CA GLY A 83 -8.11 7.85 -23.27
C GLY A 83 -7.30 6.92 -22.35
N LEU A 84 -7.19 5.64 -22.70
CA LEU A 84 -6.39 4.67 -21.95
C LEU A 84 -4.91 5.08 -21.89
N PHE A 85 -4.32 5.43 -23.04
CA PHE A 85 -2.94 5.94 -23.07
C PHE A 85 -2.80 7.24 -22.27
N GLY A 86 -3.79 8.13 -22.32
CA GLY A 86 -3.79 9.35 -21.50
C GLY A 86 -3.78 9.08 -19.99
N VAL A 87 -4.59 8.13 -19.52
CA VAL A 87 -4.63 7.76 -18.09
C VAL A 87 -3.34 7.04 -17.67
N LEU A 88 -2.79 6.18 -18.53
CA LEU A 88 -1.50 5.53 -18.27
C LEU A 88 -0.35 6.55 -18.18
N GLU A 89 -0.33 7.55 -19.07
CA GLU A 89 0.66 8.63 -19.03
C GLU A 89 0.52 9.45 -17.74
N GLN A 90 -0.70 9.81 -17.34
CA GLN A 90 -0.95 10.54 -16.09
C GLN A 90 -0.49 9.73 -14.86
N GLY A 91 -0.82 8.43 -14.84
CA GLY A 91 -0.37 7.52 -13.79
C GLY A 91 1.16 7.42 -13.73
N ALA A 92 1.82 7.29 -14.88
CA ALA A 92 3.28 7.26 -14.98
C ALA A 92 3.91 8.57 -14.48
N ARG A 93 3.41 9.72 -14.92
CA ARG A 93 3.87 11.05 -14.48
C ARG A 93 3.69 11.25 -12.97
N GLY A 94 2.54 10.84 -12.42
CA GLY A 94 2.28 10.87 -10.98
C GLY A 94 3.23 9.99 -10.17
N ALA A 95 3.66 8.86 -10.74
CA ALA A 95 4.58 7.93 -10.08
C ALA A 95 6.05 8.40 -10.08
N VAL A 96 6.45 9.34 -10.97
CA VAL A 96 7.85 9.78 -11.11
C VAL A 96 8.42 10.28 -9.78
N GLY A 97 7.68 11.11 -9.04
CA GLY A 97 8.16 11.68 -7.78
C GLY A 97 8.48 10.61 -6.73
N VAL A 98 7.59 9.61 -6.60
CA VAL A 98 7.81 8.47 -5.70
C VAL A 98 8.96 7.60 -6.20
N ALA A 99 9.06 7.36 -7.51
CA ALA A 99 10.12 6.54 -8.10
C ALA A 99 11.52 7.13 -7.83
N VAL A 100 11.69 8.45 -8.02
CA VAL A 100 12.96 9.14 -7.76
C VAL A 100 13.31 9.09 -6.27
N ALA A 101 12.35 9.32 -5.38
CA ALA A 101 12.56 9.25 -3.94
C ALA A 101 12.95 7.82 -3.49
N CYS A 102 12.26 6.80 -4.01
CA CYS A 102 12.58 5.39 -3.72
C CYS A 102 13.95 5.00 -4.28
N ALA A 103 14.34 5.50 -5.45
CA ALA A 103 15.68 5.26 -6.00
C ALA A 103 16.77 5.85 -5.11
N GLY A 104 16.58 7.09 -4.64
CA GLY A 104 17.48 7.72 -3.66
C GLY A 104 17.55 6.96 -2.34
N ALA A 105 16.40 6.58 -1.78
CA ALA A 105 16.33 5.76 -0.56
C ALA A 105 16.99 4.39 -0.74
N GLY A 106 16.87 3.77 -1.92
CA GLY A 106 17.54 2.52 -2.26
C GLY A 106 19.06 2.66 -2.29
N ILE A 107 19.59 3.77 -2.81
CA ILE A 107 21.03 4.08 -2.75
C ILE A 107 21.48 4.22 -1.29
N ILE A 108 20.72 4.95 -0.46
CA ILE A 108 21.00 5.09 0.97
C ILE A 108 21.00 3.73 1.67
N ALA A 109 19.95 2.92 1.47
CA ALA A 109 19.86 1.57 2.02
C ALA A 109 21.04 0.68 1.60
N GLY A 110 21.43 0.76 0.32
CA GLY A 110 22.57 0.03 -0.22
C GLY A 110 23.90 0.46 0.41
N THR A 111 24.16 1.76 0.53
CA THR A 111 25.40 2.25 1.16
C THR A 111 25.42 1.96 2.66
N VAL A 112 24.31 2.12 3.37
CA VAL A 112 24.15 1.78 4.79
C VAL A 112 24.46 0.30 5.03
N THR A 113 23.95 -0.58 4.17
CA THR A 113 24.17 -2.02 4.25
C THR A 113 25.64 -2.37 4.01
N LEU A 114 26.26 -1.81 2.96
CA LEU A 114 27.65 -2.09 2.61
C LEU A 114 28.66 -1.52 3.62
N THR A 115 28.35 -0.38 4.23
CA THR A 115 29.23 0.28 5.21
C THR A 115 29.02 -0.22 6.64
N GLY A 116 27.91 -0.90 6.92
CA GLY A 116 27.50 -1.33 8.26
C GLY A 116 27.09 -0.17 9.18
N ILE A 117 26.89 1.04 8.64
CA ILE A 117 26.50 2.21 9.44
C ILE A 117 25.14 1.99 10.12
N GLY A 118 24.21 1.27 9.47
CA GLY A 118 22.89 0.97 10.04
C GLY A 118 23.00 0.13 11.31
N LEU A 119 23.88 -0.88 11.31
CA LEU A 119 24.14 -1.69 12.49
C LEU A 119 24.82 -0.86 13.59
N LYS A 120 25.78 0.01 13.24
CA LYS A 120 26.44 0.90 14.23
C LYS A 120 25.47 1.89 14.86
N LEU A 121 24.54 2.44 14.08
CA LEU A 121 23.49 3.31 14.61
C LEU A 121 22.59 2.52 15.55
N ALA A 122 22.17 1.32 15.14
CA ALA A 122 21.33 0.46 15.96
C ALA A 122 21.99 0.09 17.30
N THR A 123 23.24 -0.36 17.29
CA THR A 123 23.99 -0.63 18.52
C THR A 123 24.18 0.63 19.34
N GLY A 124 24.50 1.77 18.69
CA GLY A 124 24.65 3.05 19.37
C GLY A 124 23.38 3.53 20.10
N LEU A 125 22.19 3.30 19.52
CA LEU A 125 20.91 3.59 20.17
C LEU A 125 20.67 2.69 21.38
N VAL A 126 21.00 1.39 21.26
CA VAL A 126 20.90 0.43 22.37
C VAL A 126 21.88 0.80 23.49
N ASP A 127 23.12 1.10 23.16
CA ASP A 127 24.17 1.50 24.11
C ASP A 127 23.79 2.79 24.84
N LEU A 128 23.30 3.80 24.10
CA LEU A 128 22.82 5.06 24.68
C LEU A 128 21.65 4.84 25.64
N SER A 129 20.78 3.87 25.35
CA SER A 129 19.68 3.48 26.22
C SER A 129 20.07 2.56 27.38
N GLY A 130 21.33 2.10 27.44
CA GLY A 130 21.79 1.12 28.41
C GLY A 130 21.08 -0.24 28.31
N GLY A 131 20.55 -0.58 27.13
CA GLY A 131 19.75 -1.79 26.91
C GLY A 131 18.31 -1.71 27.44
N ILE A 132 17.86 -0.58 27.97
CA ILE A 132 16.49 -0.40 28.46
C ILE A 132 15.56 -0.22 27.26
N VAL A 133 14.71 -1.21 27.01
CA VAL A 133 13.79 -1.26 25.86
C VAL A 133 12.97 0.03 25.70
N LEU A 134 12.42 0.58 26.77
CA LEU A 134 11.60 1.79 26.70
C LEU A 134 12.40 3.01 26.23
N LEU A 135 13.66 3.14 26.67
CA LEU A 135 14.55 4.21 26.23
C LEU A 135 15.03 3.98 24.79
N THR A 136 15.30 2.74 24.40
CA THR A 136 15.64 2.43 23.00
C THR A 136 14.48 2.80 22.09
N LEU A 137 13.24 2.44 22.43
CA LEU A 137 12.04 2.84 21.67
C LEU A 137 11.95 4.36 21.53
N PHE A 138 12.22 5.11 22.61
CA PHE A 138 12.21 6.57 22.59
C PHE A 138 13.28 7.17 21.66
N PHE A 139 14.53 6.69 21.73
CA PHE A 139 15.59 7.17 20.84
C PHE A 139 15.38 6.73 19.38
N THR A 140 14.92 5.51 19.17
CA THR A 140 14.52 5.00 17.86
C THR A 140 13.39 5.84 17.27
N MET A 141 12.38 6.22 18.05
CA MET A 141 11.31 7.12 17.62
C MET A 141 11.86 8.47 17.13
N ILE A 142 12.70 9.13 17.93
CA ILE A 142 13.31 10.41 17.53
C ILE A 142 14.12 10.24 16.25
N THR A 143 14.88 9.15 16.16
CA THR A 143 15.70 8.83 15.00
C THR A 143 14.84 8.64 13.75
N SER A 144 13.75 7.87 13.84
CA SER A 144 12.86 7.64 12.70
C SER A 144 12.17 8.93 12.24
N ILE A 145 11.72 9.77 13.17
CA ILE A 145 11.13 11.08 12.84
C ILE A 145 12.15 11.93 12.08
N ILE A 146 13.38 12.07 12.59
CA ILE A 146 14.40 12.90 11.95
C ILE A 146 14.79 12.35 10.58
N LEU A 147 14.98 11.03 10.46
CA LEU A 147 15.33 10.38 9.19
C LEU A 147 14.20 10.47 8.16
N GLY A 148 12.94 10.48 8.61
CA GLY A 148 11.77 10.47 7.76
C GLY A 148 11.22 11.83 7.34
N MET A 149 11.67 12.91 7.99
CA MET A 149 11.21 14.25 7.69
C MET A 149 11.53 14.67 6.25
N GLY A 150 10.50 14.96 5.47
CA GLY A 150 10.63 15.61 4.16
C GLY A 150 10.73 14.68 2.95
N VAL A 151 10.48 13.37 3.10
CA VAL A 151 10.47 12.41 1.99
C VAL A 151 9.13 11.66 1.87
N PRO A 152 8.76 11.14 0.68
CA PRO A 152 7.57 10.31 0.50
C PRO A 152 7.55 9.07 1.41
N THR A 153 6.37 8.64 1.85
CA THR A 153 6.17 7.56 2.84
C THR A 153 6.91 6.27 2.52
N THR A 154 6.91 5.84 1.25
CA THR A 154 7.65 4.65 0.81
C THR A 154 9.15 4.80 0.96
N ALA A 155 9.70 5.97 0.58
CA ALA A 155 11.13 6.25 0.68
C ALA A 155 11.57 6.39 2.14
N ASN A 156 10.75 7.06 2.97
CA ASN A 156 10.93 7.14 4.41
C ASN A 156 11.12 5.73 5.00
N TYR A 157 10.17 4.83 4.74
CA TYR A 157 10.20 3.49 5.30
C TYR A 157 11.46 2.69 4.91
N ILE A 158 11.94 2.82 3.66
CA ILE A 158 13.19 2.17 3.23
C ILE A 158 14.37 2.65 4.10
N ILE A 159 14.45 3.96 4.39
CA ILE A 159 15.51 4.54 5.21
C ILE A 159 15.37 4.10 6.68
N THR A 160 14.21 4.30 7.29
CA THR A 160 14.01 4.01 8.72
C THR A 160 14.06 2.52 9.02
N SER A 161 13.54 1.66 8.14
CA SER A 161 13.61 0.20 8.33
C SER A 161 15.02 -0.37 8.20
N THR A 162 15.89 0.25 7.39
CA THR A 162 17.27 -0.22 7.21
C THR A 162 18.21 0.31 8.30
N MET A 163 17.88 1.44 8.91
CA MET A 163 18.75 2.11 9.89
C MET A 163 18.28 1.96 11.34
N ALA A 164 16.99 2.08 11.60
CA ALA A 164 16.43 2.20 12.96
C ALA A 164 15.78 0.91 13.45
N ALA A 165 15.15 0.11 12.57
CA ALA A 165 14.52 -1.16 12.98
C ALA A 165 15.49 -2.17 13.63
N PRO A 166 16.77 -2.29 13.19
CA PRO A 166 17.70 -3.23 13.82
C PRO A 166 17.97 -2.93 15.30
N ALA A 167 17.80 -1.68 15.76
CA ALA A 167 17.96 -1.31 17.17
C ALA A 167 16.96 -2.05 18.06
N LEU A 168 15.72 -2.22 17.57
CA LEU A 168 14.67 -2.94 18.28
C LEU A 168 14.81 -4.45 18.10
N ALA A 169 15.25 -4.90 16.92
CA ALA A 169 15.48 -6.33 16.67
C ALA A 169 16.59 -6.93 17.54
N ALA A 170 17.52 -6.10 18.04
CA ALA A 170 18.58 -6.50 18.96
C ALA A 170 18.10 -6.71 20.42
N LEU A 171 16.84 -6.38 20.73
CA LEU A 171 16.31 -6.40 22.08
C LEU A 171 15.31 -7.53 22.32
N ALA A 172 15.13 -7.84 23.60
CA ALA A 172 14.15 -8.80 24.09
C ALA A 172 13.38 -8.22 25.28
N ILE A 173 12.09 -8.55 25.36
CA ILE A 173 11.21 -8.20 26.49
C ILE A 173 11.00 -9.48 27.30
N ASN A 174 11.45 -9.51 28.56
CA ASN A 174 11.36 -10.70 29.42
C ASN A 174 11.97 -11.97 28.79
N GLY A 175 13.07 -11.82 28.04
CA GLY A 175 13.73 -12.93 27.33
C GLY A 175 13.05 -13.33 26.01
N VAL A 176 11.95 -12.69 25.63
CA VAL A 176 11.29 -12.90 24.33
C VAL A 176 11.79 -11.86 23.32
N PRO A 177 12.42 -12.26 22.21
CA PRO A 177 12.87 -11.33 21.18
C PRO A 177 11.71 -10.50 20.62
N ILE A 178 11.98 -9.24 20.29
CA ILE A 178 10.99 -8.41 19.60
C ILE A 178 10.74 -8.99 18.20
N ALA A 179 9.47 -9.24 17.88
CA ALA A 179 9.10 -9.77 16.56
C ALA A 179 9.56 -8.79 15.46
N PRO A 180 10.18 -9.27 14.35
CA PRO A 180 10.65 -8.39 13.29
C PRO A 180 9.56 -7.44 12.78
N ILE A 181 8.35 -7.96 12.59
CA ILE A 181 7.21 -7.15 12.15
C ILE A 181 6.88 -6.02 13.14
N ALA A 182 7.05 -6.23 14.44
CA ALA A 182 6.81 -5.19 15.45
C ALA A 182 7.86 -4.07 15.36
N ALA A 183 9.13 -4.41 15.16
CA ALA A 183 10.19 -3.43 14.93
C ALA A 183 9.94 -2.61 13.66
N HIS A 184 9.57 -3.29 12.56
CA HIS A 184 9.25 -2.64 11.29
C HIS A 184 8.00 -1.74 11.38
N MET A 185 6.95 -2.17 12.08
CA MET A 185 5.75 -1.35 12.30
C MET A 185 6.01 -0.16 13.22
N PHE A 186 6.90 -0.30 14.20
CA PHE A 186 7.29 0.81 15.06
C PHE A 186 7.98 1.93 14.27
N VAL A 187 9.00 1.61 13.48
CA VAL A 187 9.72 2.62 12.66
C VAL A 187 8.97 3.06 11.41
N PHE A 188 7.88 2.36 11.06
CA PHE A 188 6.95 2.81 10.03
C PHE A 188 5.97 3.84 10.58
N TYR A 189 5.58 3.70 11.86
CA TYR A 189 4.62 4.59 12.50
C TYR A 189 5.25 5.93 12.93
N PHE A 190 6.46 5.88 13.48
CA PHE A 190 7.24 7.06 13.89
C PHE A 190 8.24 7.45 12.81
#